data_AF-A0AAW2L639-F1
#
_entry.id   AF-A0AAW2L639-F1
#
_cell.length_a   1.000
_cell.length_b   1.000
_cell.length_c   1.000
_cell.angle_alpha   90.00
_cell.angle_beta   90.00
_cell.angle_gamma   90.00
#
_symmetry.space_group_name_H-M   'P 1'
#
loop_
_entity.id
_entity.type
_entity.pdbx_description
1 polymer ?
#
loop_
_entity_poly.entity_id
_entity_poly.type
_entity_poly.pdbx_seq_one_letter_code
_entity_poly.pdbx_strand_id
1 'polypeptide(L)'
;MAAFHTRSNSFPSQSHPVMDVVENHLCRLKSSESASTSTTSICANLDSLRDLHEGLNNLIQMPSVQHALSQGEGENWVNELLEESLRLVDLCGVSRDVVCLTKESIQDLESAIRRNGGEKATPDHINAYVASRKKINKMVNKCIKNLKSLNQSSTPFPAIGTILKEQRPLISQS
;
A
#
# COMPACT_ATOMS: atom_id res chain seq x y z
N MET A 1 34.31 -41.84 30.40
CA MET A 1 34.50 -40.52 29.77
C MET A 1 33.22 -40.21 29.01
N ALA A 2 32.32 -39.42 29.60
CA ALA A 2 31.01 -39.14 29.02
C ALA A 2 31.14 -38.04 27.96
N ALA A 3 30.71 -38.32 26.73
CA ALA A 3 30.70 -37.37 25.63
C ALA A 3 29.56 -36.35 25.84
N PHE A 4 29.92 -35.08 26.02
CA PHE A 4 28.96 -33.99 26.07
C PHE A 4 28.48 -33.70 24.65
N HIS A 5 27.23 -34.05 24.35
CA HIS A 5 26.55 -33.65 23.12
C HIS A 5 25.99 -32.24 23.32
N THR A 6 26.68 -31.24 22.82
CA THR A 6 26.16 -29.87 22.75
C THR A 6 25.01 -29.85 21.76
N ARG A 7 23.77 -29.79 22.25
CA ARG A 7 22.58 -29.54 21.43
C ARG A 7 22.52 -28.04 21.11
N SER A 8 22.73 -27.68 19.85
CA SER A 8 22.46 -26.32 19.37
C SER A 8 20.97 -26.03 19.45
N ASN A 9 20.59 -25.04 20.25
CA ASN A 9 19.26 -24.45 20.20
C ASN A 9 19.23 -23.44 19.04
N SER A 10 18.59 -23.80 17.94
CA SER A 10 18.21 -22.83 16.91
C SER A 10 17.09 -21.95 17.48
N PHE A 11 17.41 -20.69 17.80
CA PHE A 11 16.38 -19.69 18.04
C PHE A 11 15.50 -19.56 16.79
N PRO A 12 14.17 -19.39 16.93
CA PRO A 12 13.32 -19.10 15.78
C PRO A 12 13.90 -17.89 15.05
N SER A 13 14.03 -18.01 13.72
CA SER A 13 14.66 -17.01 12.88
C SER A 13 13.82 -15.74 12.86
N GLN A 14 14.09 -14.84 13.80
CA GLN A 14 13.47 -13.52 13.87
C GLN A 14 13.69 -12.80 12.54
N SER A 15 12.58 -12.38 11.92
CA SER A 15 12.56 -11.59 10.69
C SER A 15 13.36 -10.29 10.86
N HIS A 16 13.94 -9.80 9.77
CA HIS A 16 14.71 -8.56 9.80
C HIS A 16 13.79 -7.39 10.20
N PRO A 17 14.19 -6.47 11.09
CA PRO A 17 13.30 -5.45 11.64
C PRO A 17 12.64 -4.55 10.58
N VAL A 18 13.34 -4.28 9.47
CA VAL A 18 12.78 -3.52 8.33
C VAL A 18 11.67 -4.30 7.61
N MET A 19 11.78 -5.63 7.53
CA MET A 19 10.77 -6.48 6.92
C MET A 19 9.51 -6.56 7.78
N ASP A 20 9.67 -6.65 9.10
CA ASP A 20 8.56 -6.61 10.06
C ASP A 20 7.74 -5.32 9.93
N VAL A 21 8.42 -4.19 9.73
CA VAL A 21 7.75 -2.88 9.55
C VAL A 21 6.90 -2.87 8.28
N VAL A 22 7.44 -3.33 7.15
CA VAL A 22 6.71 -3.38 5.89
C VAL A 22 5.51 -4.35 5.97
N GLU A 23 5.71 -5.52 6.56
CA GLU A 23 4.65 -6.52 6.74
C GLU A 23 3.54 -6.00 7.67
N ASN A 24 3.90 -5.24 8.72
CA ASN A 24 2.95 -4.59 9.61
C ASN A 24 2.09 -3.55 8.85
N HIS A 25 2.71 -2.70 8.04
CA HIS A 25 1.99 -1.72 7.22
C HIS A 25 1.01 -2.39 6.24
N LEU A 26 1.44 -3.48 5.61
CA LEU A 26 0.59 -4.27 4.71
C LEU A 26 -0.60 -4.90 5.44
N CYS A 27 -0.37 -5.49 6.62
CA CYS A 27 -1.42 -6.06 7.46
C CYS A 27 -2.46 -4.99 7.85
N ARG A 28 -1.99 -3.80 8.23
CA ARG A 28 -2.84 -2.68 8.65
C ARG A 28 -3.73 -2.16 7.51
N LEU A 29 -3.17 -2.06 6.29
CA LEU A 29 -3.93 -1.75 5.07
C LEU A 29 -4.99 -2.81 4.78
N LYS A 30 -4.62 -4.10 4.90
CA LYS A 30 -5.54 -5.22 4.65
C LYS A 30 -6.70 -5.26 5.63
N SER A 31 -6.46 -5.03 6.92
CA SER A 31 -7.52 -4.97 7.94
C SER A 31 -8.52 -3.84 7.70
N SER A 32 -8.11 -2.79 6.99
CA SER A 32 -8.95 -1.63 6.72
C SER A 32 -9.95 -1.83 5.57
N GLU A 33 -9.83 -2.92 4.79
CA GLU A 33 -10.82 -3.30 3.76
C GLU A 33 -12.23 -3.54 4.35
N SER A 34 -12.32 -3.91 5.63
CA SER A 34 -13.59 -4.28 6.29
C SER A 34 -14.32 -3.14 6.99
N ALA A 35 -13.72 -1.95 7.10
CA ALA A 35 -14.23 -0.88 7.98
C ALA A 35 -14.54 0.44 7.25
N SER A 36 -15.84 0.66 7.04
CA SER A 36 -16.52 1.97 6.99
C SER A 36 -16.20 2.91 5.81
N THR A 37 -17.26 3.43 5.17
CA THR A 37 -17.27 4.44 4.09
C THR A 37 -17.12 5.89 4.59
N SER A 38 -16.48 6.08 5.75
CA SER A 38 -16.31 7.39 6.38
C SER A 38 -15.11 8.15 5.80
N THR A 39 -15.15 9.48 5.79
CA THR A 39 -14.02 10.29 5.32
C THR A 39 -12.75 10.09 6.15
N THR A 40 -12.90 9.86 7.46
CA THR A 40 -11.80 9.56 8.39
C THR A 40 -11.10 8.23 8.09
N SER A 41 -11.82 7.20 7.65
CA SER A 41 -11.21 5.93 7.25
C SER A 41 -10.46 6.05 5.93
N ILE A 42 -10.91 6.90 5.00
CA ILE A 42 -10.19 7.18 3.75
C ILE A 42 -8.83 7.85 4.03
N CYS A 43 -8.78 8.88 4.87
CA CYS A 43 -7.52 9.52 5.23
C CYS A 43 -6.55 8.55 5.92
N ALA A 44 -7.02 7.75 6.88
CA ALA A 44 -6.19 6.75 7.55
C ALA A 44 -5.65 5.66 6.60
N ASN A 45 -6.44 5.28 5.58
CA ASN A 45 -6.01 4.36 4.54
C ASN A 45 -4.91 4.98 3.66
N LEU A 46 -5.05 6.25 3.28
CA LEU A 46 -4.02 6.97 2.52
C LEU A 46 -2.74 7.15 3.33
N ASP A 47 -2.85 7.46 4.63
CA ASP A 47 -1.69 7.51 5.53
C ASP A 47 -0.99 6.15 5.63
N SER A 48 -1.76 5.06 5.74
CA SER A 48 -1.18 3.72 5.78
C SER A 48 -0.52 3.33 4.45
N LEU A 49 -1.05 3.81 3.31
CA LEU A 49 -0.42 3.62 2.00
C LEU A 49 0.90 4.39 1.88
N ARG A 50 0.95 5.63 2.38
CA ARG A 50 2.19 6.40 2.49
C ARG A 50 3.22 5.64 3.33
N ASP A 51 2.83 5.15 4.50
CA ASP A 51 3.75 4.43 5.39
C ASP A 51 4.30 3.16 4.73
N LEU A 52 3.45 2.41 4.01
CA LEU A 52 3.89 1.23 3.25
C LEU A 52 4.91 1.63 2.17
N HIS A 53 4.61 2.67 1.40
CA HIS A 53 5.52 3.17 0.36
C HIS A 53 6.88 3.60 0.94
N GLU A 54 6.88 4.30 2.06
CA GLU A 54 8.11 4.69 2.76
C GLU A 54 8.89 3.47 3.27
N GLY A 55 8.21 2.49 3.84
CA GLY A 55 8.82 1.23 4.27
C GLY A 55 9.50 0.47 3.12
N LEU A 56 8.83 0.40 1.96
CA LEU A 56 9.38 -0.22 0.75
C LEU A 56 10.60 0.55 0.22
N ASN A 57 10.53 1.88 0.20
CA ASN A 57 11.66 2.72 -0.20
C ASN A 57 12.89 2.47 0.70
N ASN A 58 12.69 2.44 2.02
CA ASN A 58 13.78 2.15 2.97
C ASN A 58 14.36 0.73 2.80
N LEU A 59 13.51 -0.25 2.52
CA LEU A 59 13.93 -1.63 2.23
C LEU A 59 14.81 -1.69 0.96
N ILE A 60 14.37 -1.05 -0.12
CA ILE A 60 15.10 -1.03 -1.39
C ILE A 60 16.44 -0.31 -1.25
N GLN A 61 16.54 0.76 -0.45
CA GLN A 61 17.78 1.50 -0.24
C GLN A 61 18.83 0.76 0.62
N MET A 62 18.49 -0.39 1.21
CA MET A 62 19.46 -1.16 2.00
C MET A 62 20.64 -1.67 1.14
N PRO A 63 21.89 -1.55 1.61
CA PRO A 63 23.06 -2.02 0.88
C PRO A 63 23.02 -3.51 0.53
N SER A 64 22.46 -4.36 1.40
CA SER A 64 22.31 -5.80 1.16
C SER A 64 21.32 -6.09 0.04
N VAL A 65 20.22 -5.34 -0.02
CA VAL A 65 19.24 -5.43 -1.08
C VAL A 65 19.88 -4.94 -2.37
N GLN A 66 20.48 -3.75 -2.39
CA GLN A 66 21.21 -3.19 -3.54
C GLN A 66 22.33 -4.11 -4.06
N HIS A 67 23.03 -4.80 -3.17
CA HIS A 67 24.04 -5.79 -3.55
C HIS A 67 23.41 -7.00 -4.25
N ALA A 68 22.32 -7.58 -3.71
CA ALA A 68 21.59 -8.67 -4.35
C ALA A 68 20.97 -8.25 -5.70
N LEU A 69 20.52 -7.00 -5.83
CA LEU A 69 20.07 -6.42 -7.09
C LEU A 69 21.20 -6.42 -8.15
N SER A 70 22.41 -6.04 -7.72
CA SER A 70 23.56 -5.89 -8.62
C SER A 70 24.15 -7.22 -9.09
N GLN A 71 23.91 -8.31 -8.36
CA GLN A 71 24.37 -9.66 -8.72
C GLN A 71 23.44 -10.37 -9.72
N GLY A 72 22.33 -9.75 -10.14
CA GLY A 72 21.36 -10.34 -11.07
C GLY A 72 20.51 -11.47 -10.49
N GLU A 73 20.77 -11.88 -9.24
CA GLU A 73 19.99 -12.90 -8.51
C GLU A 73 18.56 -12.46 -8.18
N GLY A 74 18.19 -11.20 -8.48
CA GLY A 74 16.92 -10.62 -8.14
C GLY A 74 16.04 -10.07 -9.25
N GLU A 75 16.44 -10.12 -10.52
CA GLU A 75 15.77 -9.39 -11.60
C GLU A 75 14.25 -9.65 -11.68
N ASN A 76 13.81 -10.89 -11.42
CA ASN A 76 12.39 -11.25 -11.40
C ASN A 76 11.59 -10.66 -10.23
N TRP A 77 12.04 -10.82 -8.97
CA TRP A 77 11.28 -10.32 -7.82
C TRP A 77 11.33 -8.80 -7.73
N VAL A 78 12.36 -8.18 -8.31
CA VAL A 78 12.53 -6.73 -8.40
C VAL A 78 11.56 -6.14 -9.38
N ASN A 79 11.46 -6.74 -10.57
CA ASN A 79 10.47 -6.33 -11.56
C ASN A 79 9.05 -6.51 -11.01
N GLU A 80 8.79 -7.59 -10.28
CA GLU A 80 7.51 -7.80 -9.58
C GLU A 80 7.25 -6.73 -8.52
N LEU A 81 8.22 -6.44 -7.63
CA LEU A 81 8.12 -5.38 -6.62
C LEU A 81 7.90 -4.00 -7.24
N LEU A 82 8.58 -3.71 -8.36
CA LEU A 82 8.47 -2.44 -9.07
C LEU A 82 7.08 -2.29 -9.71
N GLU A 83 6.57 -3.37 -10.32
CA GLU A 83 5.22 -3.44 -10.87
C GLU A 83 4.16 -3.28 -9.77
N GLU A 84 4.35 -3.89 -8.60
CA GLU A 84 3.47 -3.69 -7.43
C GLU A 84 3.53 -2.23 -6.93
N SER A 85 4.73 -1.64 -6.86
CA SER A 85 4.93 -0.25 -6.44
C SER A 85 4.29 0.75 -7.41
N LEU A 86 4.43 0.52 -8.72
CA LEU A 86 3.82 1.35 -9.76
C LEU A 86 2.28 1.35 -9.62
N ARG A 87 1.68 0.20 -9.37
CA ARG A 87 0.23 0.10 -9.14
C ARG A 87 -0.23 0.83 -7.88
N LEU A 88 0.59 0.86 -6.82
CA LEU A 88 0.31 1.69 -5.64
C LEU A 88 0.32 3.18 -5.97
N VAL A 89 1.26 3.63 -6.82
CA VAL A 89 1.31 5.01 -7.31
C VAL A 89 0.07 5.34 -8.16
N ASP A 90 -0.36 4.43 -9.03
CA ASP A 90 -1.59 4.59 -9.82
C ASP A 90 -2.83 4.72 -8.91
N LEU A 91 -2.90 3.93 -7.83
CA LEU A 91 -3.96 4.03 -6.82
C LEU A 91 -3.97 5.41 -6.14
N CYS A 92 -2.80 5.94 -5.79
CA CYS A 92 -2.68 7.31 -5.26
C CYS A 92 -3.20 8.34 -6.28
N GLY A 93 -2.89 8.16 -7.57
CA GLY A 93 -3.40 8.99 -8.66
C GLY A 93 -4.92 8.99 -8.72
N VAL A 94 -5.54 7.81 -8.76
CA VAL A 94 -7.01 7.66 -8.77
C VAL A 94 -7.64 8.27 -7.51
N SER A 95 -7.01 8.08 -6.35
CA SER A 95 -7.51 8.62 -5.08
C SER A 95 -7.54 10.15 -5.09
N ARG A 96 -6.47 10.79 -5.59
CA ARG A 96 -6.41 12.24 -5.80
C ARG A 96 -7.51 12.71 -6.75
N ASP A 97 -7.70 12.04 -7.87
CA ASP A 97 -8.72 12.41 -8.86
C ASP A 97 -10.14 12.31 -8.28
N VAL A 98 -10.42 11.27 -7.49
CA VAL A 98 -11.69 11.10 -6.76
C VAL A 98 -11.94 12.25 -5.80
N VAL A 99 -10.93 12.67 -5.04
CA VAL A 99 -11.03 13.81 -4.11
C VAL A 99 -11.28 15.11 -4.88
N CYS A 100 -10.52 15.36 -5.96
CA CYS A 100 -10.68 16.54 -6.80
C CYS A 100 -12.08 16.62 -7.42
N LEU A 101 -12.54 15.55 -8.05
CA LEU A 101 -13.87 15.50 -8.68
C LEU A 101 -15.00 15.64 -7.65
N THR A 102 -14.82 15.07 -6.45
CA THR A 102 -15.79 15.24 -5.36
C THR A 102 -15.88 16.72 -4.97
N LYS A 103 -14.72 17.36 -4.74
CA LYS A 103 -14.63 18.78 -4.40
C LYS A 103 -15.26 19.66 -5.49
N GLU A 104 -14.90 19.46 -6.76
CA GLU A 104 -15.47 20.19 -7.89
C GLU A 104 -16.99 20.06 -7.94
N SER A 105 -17.52 18.84 -7.82
CA SER A 105 -18.97 18.61 -7.86
C SER A 105 -19.74 19.30 -6.73
N ILE A 106 -19.12 19.41 -5.54
CA ILE A 106 -19.69 20.14 -4.40
C ILE A 106 -19.65 21.64 -4.68
N GLN A 107 -18.49 22.16 -5.12
CA GLN A 107 -18.31 23.59 -5.41
C GLN A 107 -19.23 24.08 -6.54
N ASP A 108 -19.47 23.25 -7.56
CA ASP A 108 -20.40 23.54 -8.65
C ASP A 108 -21.84 23.64 -8.14
N LEU A 109 -22.26 22.70 -7.29
CA LEU A 109 -23.59 22.71 -6.69
C LEU A 109 -23.79 23.93 -5.77
N GLU A 110 -22.81 24.22 -4.90
CA GLU A 110 -22.82 25.40 -4.03
C GLU A 110 -22.85 26.70 -4.83
N SER A 111 -22.07 26.78 -5.92
CA SER A 111 -22.04 27.95 -6.80
C SER A 111 -23.32 28.11 -7.61
N ALA A 112 -24.00 27.02 -7.93
CA ALA A 112 -25.32 27.06 -8.54
C ALA A 112 -26.39 27.60 -7.57
N ILE A 113 -26.40 27.10 -6.32
CA ILE A 113 -27.27 27.60 -5.24
C ILE A 113 -27.05 29.10 -5.00
N ARG A 114 -25.78 29.52 -4.90
CA ARG A 114 -25.43 30.93 -4.68
C ARG A 114 -25.90 31.84 -5.82
N ARG A 115 -25.75 31.40 -7.08
CA ARG A 115 -26.23 32.15 -8.26
C ARG A 115 -27.76 32.20 -8.33
N ASN A 116 -28.45 31.23 -7.75
CA ASN A 116 -29.91 31.24 -7.59
C ASN A 116 -30.38 32.09 -6.39
N GLY A 117 -29.58 33.05 -5.92
CA GLY A 117 -29.94 33.91 -4.78
C GLY A 117 -29.96 33.20 -3.42
N GLY A 118 -29.34 32.02 -3.30
CA GLY A 118 -29.36 31.22 -2.06
C GLY A 118 -30.65 30.40 -1.88
N GLU A 119 -31.56 30.43 -2.85
CA GLU A 119 -32.67 29.48 -2.91
C GLU A 119 -32.17 28.06 -3.18
N LYS A 120 -33.04 27.07 -2.96
CA LYS A 120 -32.71 25.64 -3.14
C LYS A 120 -32.14 25.36 -4.53
N ALA A 121 -31.23 24.39 -4.61
CA ALA A 121 -30.69 23.93 -5.89
C ALA A 121 -31.82 23.47 -6.82
N THR A 122 -31.73 23.84 -8.10
CA THR A 122 -32.67 23.37 -9.11
C THR A 122 -32.54 21.86 -9.33
N PRO A 123 -33.59 21.18 -9.80
CA PRO A 123 -33.52 19.75 -10.11
C PRO A 123 -32.35 19.39 -11.04
N ASP A 124 -32.02 20.24 -12.00
CA ASP A 124 -30.91 20.01 -12.93
C ASP A 124 -29.54 20.03 -12.24
N HIS A 125 -29.30 20.98 -11.34
CA HIS A 125 -28.06 21.04 -10.57
C HIS A 125 -27.92 19.84 -9.63
N ILE A 126 -29.02 19.42 -9.00
CA ILE A 126 -29.05 18.21 -8.17
C ILE A 126 -28.75 16.97 -9.02
N ASN A 127 -29.38 16.84 -10.19
CA ASN A 127 -29.18 15.73 -11.10
C ASN A 127 -27.73 15.65 -11.60
N ALA A 128 -27.11 16.79 -11.92
CA ALA A 128 -25.71 16.87 -12.31
C ALA A 128 -24.77 16.40 -11.17
N TYR A 129 -25.00 16.87 -9.93
CA TYR A 129 -24.26 16.40 -8.75
C TYR A 129 -24.42 14.89 -8.52
N VAL A 130 -25.65 14.38 -8.61
CA VAL A 130 -25.94 12.95 -8.46
C VAL A 130 -25.26 12.13 -9.56
N ALA A 131 -25.25 12.61 -10.80
CA ALA A 131 -24.55 11.96 -11.90
C ALA A 131 -23.03 11.93 -11.67
N SER A 132 -22.44 13.03 -11.19
CA SER A 132 -21.03 13.10 -10.80
C SER A 132 -20.69 12.08 -9.71
N ARG A 133 -21.50 12.02 -8.65
CA ARG A 133 -21.35 11.00 -7.59
C ARG A 133 -21.40 9.57 -8.12
N LYS A 134 -22.33 9.27 -9.04
CA LYS A 134 -22.42 7.95 -9.68
C LYS A 134 -21.15 7.64 -10.48
N LYS A 135 -20.60 8.62 -11.19
CA LYS A 135 -19.32 8.48 -11.93
C LYS A 135 -18.16 8.20 -10.97
N ILE A 136 -18.04 8.98 -9.89
CA ILE A 136 -17.02 8.79 -8.85
C ILE A 136 -17.09 7.38 -8.25
N ASN A 137 -18.28 6.92 -7.87
CA ASN A 137 -18.48 5.56 -7.36
C ASN A 137 -18.07 4.48 -8.38
N LYS A 138 -18.30 4.69 -9.68
CA LYS A 138 -17.83 3.74 -10.70
C LYS A 138 -16.31 3.66 -10.77
N MET A 139 -15.61 4.79 -10.67
CA MET A 139 -14.14 4.83 -10.66
C MET A 139 -13.57 4.11 -9.44
N VAL A 140 -14.09 4.42 -8.23
CA VAL A 140 -13.67 3.77 -6.98
C VAL A 140 -13.87 2.25 -7.06
N ASN A 141 -15.05 1.81 -7.48
CA ASN A 141 -15.33 0.37 -7.61
C ASN A 141 -14.44 -0.32 -8.65
N LYS A 142 -14.12 0.35 -9.76
CA LYS A 142 -13.18 -0.18 -10.77
C LYS A 142 -11.78 -0.32 -10.17
N CYS A 143 -11.34 0.67 -9.41
CA CYS A 143 -10.03 0.66 -8.74
C CYS A 143 -9.92 -0.47 -7.71
N ILE A 144 -10.94 -0.63 -6.84
CA ILE A 144 -11.00 -1.73 -5.87
C ILE A 144 -10.93 -3.10 -6.57
N LYS A 145 -11.63 -3.27 -7.71
CA LYS A 145 -11.58 -4.52 -8.49
C LYS A 145 -10.17 -4.81 -9.01
N ASN A 146 -9.48 -3.80 -9.55
CA ASN A 146 -8.11 -3.95 -10.04
C ASN A 146 -7.11 -4.26 -8.91
N LEU A 147 -7.35 -3.77 -7.69
CA LEU A 147 -6.53 -4.11 -6.51
C LEU A 147 -6.79 -5.53 -6.01
N LYS A 148 -8.02 -6.04 -6.10
CA LYS A 148 -8.31 -7.42 -5.67
C LYS A 148 -7.59 -8.47 -6.52
N SER A 149 -7.35 -8.18 -7.80
CA SER A 149 -6.49 -9.01 -8.65
C SER A 149 -5.02 -8.97 -8.27
N LEU A 150 -4.56 -7.95 -7.52
CA LEU A 150 -3.17 -7.84 -7.03
C LEU A 150 -2.88 -8.85 -5.91
N ASN A 151 -3.83 -9.05 -5.00
CA ASN A 151 -3.66 -9.97 -3.86
C ASN A 151 -3.58 -11.47 -4.24
N GLN A 152 -3.65 -11.80 -5.53
CA GLN A 152 -3.57 -13.16 -6.05
C GLN A 152 -2.20 -13.47 -6.68
N SER A 153 -1.35 -12.47 -6.94
CA SER A 153 0.05 -12.69 -7.31
C SER A 153 0.90 -12.92 -6.05
N SER A 154 1.84 -13.85 -6.13
CA SER A 154 2.70 -14.28 -5.03
C SER A 154 3.57 -13.11 -4.56
N THR A 155 3.30 -12.55 -3.39
CA THR A 155 4.07 -11.42 -2.84
C THR A 155 5.59 -11.68 -2.86
N PRO A 156 6.43 -10.73 -3.30
CA PRO A 156 7.89 -10.92 -3.40
C PRO A 156 8.65 -10.87 -2.06
N PHE A 157 7.98 -10.53 -0.96
CA PHE A 157 8.57 -10.45 0.39
C PHE A 157 9.36 -11.68 0.88
N PRO A 158 8.96 -12.93 0.57
CA PRO A 158 9.71 -14.12 0.96
C PRO A 158 11.13 -14.15 0.38
N ALA A 159 11.33 -13.66 -0.85
CA ALA A 159 12.64 -13.65 -1.53
C ALA A 159 13.59 -12.58 -0.95
N ILE A 160 13.05 -11.43 -0.54
CA ILE A 160 13.84 -10.40 0.15
C ILE A 160 14.18 -10.86 1.57
N GLY A 161 13.26 -11.58 2.23
CA GLY A 161 13.47 -12.17 3.54
C GLY A 161 14.60 -13.20 3.55
N THR A 162 14.80 -13.95 2.46
CA THR A 162 15.94 -14.87 2.32
C THR A 162 17.26 -14.13 2.14
N ILE A 163 17.30 -13.06 1.35
CA ILE A 163 18.50 -12.22 1.15
C ILE A 163 18.92 -11.54 2.47
N LEU A 164 17.96 -11.06 3.26
CA LEU A 164 18.22 -10.45 4.56
C LEU A 164 18.63 -11.46 5.64
N LYS A 165 18.25 -12.74 5.51
CA LYS A 165 18.65 -13.81 6.45
C LYS A 165 20.09 -14.27 6.26
N GLU A 166 20.65 -14.17 5.04
CA GLU A 166 22.01 -14.63 4.74
C GLU A 166 23.15 -13.76 5.33
N GLN A 167 22.83 -12.57 5.86
CA GLN A 167 23.85 -11.59 6.29
C GLN A 167 24.12 -11.56 7.81
N ARG A 168 23.59 -12.50 8.62
CA ARG A 168 23.97 -12.52 10.05
C ARG A 168 25.39 -13.08 10.21
N PRO A 169 26.33 -12.36 10.85
CA PRO A 169 27.67 -12.89 11.08
C PRO A 169 27.57 -14.15 11.95
N LEU A 170 28.31 -15.18 11.55
CA LEU A 170 28.82 -16.19 12.47
C LEU A 170 29.65 -15.44 13.53
N ILE A 171 29.01 -15.03 14.64
CA ILE A 171 29.76 -14.67 15.83
C ILE A 171 30.32 -16.01 16.33
N SER A 172 31.57 -16.24 15.95
CA SER A 172 32.35 -17.40 16.33
C SER A 172 32.42 -17.52 17.84
N GLN A 173 32.38 -18.76 18.28
CA GLN A 173 32.77 -19.21 19.60
C GLN A 173 34.03 -18.49 20.11
N SER A 174 33.98 -18.06 21.37
CA SER A 174 35.14 -18.02 22.28
C SER A 174 34.67 -18.41 23.66
#